data_AF-A0A2G5IXS2-F1
#
_entry.id   AF-A0A2G5IXS2-F1
#
_cell.length_a   1.000
_cell.length_b   1.000
_cell.length_c   1.000
_cell.angle_alpha   90.00
_cell.angle_beta   90.00
_cell.angle_gamma   90.00
#
_symmetry.space_group_name_H-M   'P 1'
#
loop_
_entity.id
_entity.type
_entity.pdbx_description
1 polymer ?
#
loop_
_entity_poly.entity_id
_entity_poly.type
_entity_poly.pdbx_seq_one_letter_code
_entity_poly.pdbx_strand_id
1 'polypeptide(L)' 'MSPLVLSDADLAASELGRKRRAGVTVADVKADAVADLFADFATARADGRSDLMQLIRDHAYAIDPALVDELDGFDYPAAA' A
#
# COMPACT_ATOMS: atom_id res chain seq x y z
N MET A 1 34.53 -12.32 -10.09
CA MET A 1 33.43 -11.70 -10.85
C MET A 1 32.28 -11.50 -9.87
N SER A 2 32.20 -10.34 -9.21
CA SER A 2 31.06 -10.05 -8.33
C SER A 2 29.82 -9.75 -9.18
N PRO A 3 28.64 -10.27 -8.83
CA PRO A 3 27.41 -9.87 -9.49
C PRO A 3 27.14 -8.40 -9.17
N LEU A 4 26.76 -7.63 -10.19
CA LEU A 4 26.24 -6.27 -10.06
C LEU A 4 24.95 -6.34 -9.24
N VAL A 5 25.07 -6.20 -7.91
CA VAL A 5 23.92 -5.94 -7.05
C VAL A 5 23.60 -4.46 -7.22
N LEU A 6 22.79 -4.14 -8.23
CA LEU A 6 22.19 -2.82 -8.35
C LEU A 6 21.20 -2.67 -7.19
N SER A 7 21.35 -1.63 -6.39
CA SER A 7 20.35 -1.32 -5.37
C SER A 7 19.04 -0.90 -6.05
N ASP A 8 17.90 -1.07 -5.36
CA ASP A 8 16.60 -0.63 -5.90
C ASP A 8 16.59 0.88 -6.24
N ALA A 9 17.41 1.67 -5.55
CA ALA A 9 17.61 3.10 -5.82
C ALA A 9 18.33 3.35 -7.16
N ASP A 10 19.36 2.55 -7.48
CA ASP A 10 20.08 2.64 -8.77
C ASP A 10 19.17 2.22 -9.93
N LEU A 11 18.35 1.18 -9.71
CA LEU A 11 17.33 0.74 -10.65
C LEU A 11 16.26 1.82 -10.86
N ALA A 12 15.82 2.51 -9.81
CA ALA A 12 14.84 3.59 -9.89
C ALA A 12 15.35 4.80 -10.69
N ALA A 13 16.65 5.13 -10.60
CA ALA A 13 17.27 6.23 -11.37
C ALA A 13 17.63 5.83 -12.82
N SER A 14 17.74 4.53 -13.11
CA SER A 14 18.10 4.01 -14.43
C SER A 14 17.00 4.25 -15.48
N GLU A 15 17.39 4.17 -16.76
CA GLU A 15 16.44 4.21 -17.88
C GLU A 15 15.38 3.09 -17.80
N LEU A 16 15.75 1.94 -17.23
CA LEU A 16 14.84 0.82 -16.97
C LEU A 16 13.79 1.19 -15.91
N GLY A 17 14.20 1.87 -14.83
CA GLY A 17 13.29 2.41 -13.81
C GLY A 17 12.35 3.47 -14.37
N ARG A 18 12.85 4.33 -15.27
CA ARG A 18 12.01 5.32 -15.98
C ARG A 18 10.99 4.66 -16.91
N LYS A 19 11.39 3.64 -17.67
CA LYS A 19 10.47 2.89 -18.55
C LYS A 19 9.44 2.10 -17.75
N ARG A 20 9.83 1.51 -16.62
CA ARG A 20 8.90 0.82 -15.71
C ARG A 20 7.85 1.80 -15.17
N ARG A 21 8.26 2.97 -14.66
CA ARG A 21 7.33 4.04 -14.22
C ARG A 21 6.45 4.58 -15.35
N ALA A 22 6.96 4.65 -16.58
CA ALA A 22 6.16 5.09 -17.73
C ALA A 22 5.02 4.12 -18.10
N GLY A 23 5.09 2.86 -17.65
CA GLY A 23 4.03 1.87 -17.83
C GLY A 23 3.09 1.72 -16.63
N VAL A 24 3.42 2.35 -15.48
CA VAL A 24 2.57 2.33 -14.28
C VAL A 24 1.42 3.30 -14.50
N THR A 25 0.20 2.78 -14.43
CA THR A 25 -1.00 3.59 -14.54
C THR A 25 -1.40 4.16 -13.18
N VAL A 26 -2.23 5.20 -13.19
CA VAL A 26 -2.84 5.72 -11.95
C VAL A 26 -3.67 4.64 -11.25
N ALA A 27 -4.23 3.69 -12.00
CA ALA A 27 -4.97 2.56 -11.44
C ALA A 27 -4.05 1.61 -10.66
N ASP A 28 -2.85 1.34 -11.17
CA ASP A 28 -1.87 0.49 -10.48
C ASP A 28 -1.40 1.13 -9.17
N VAL A 29 -1.08 2.43 -9.21
CA VAL A 29 -0.70 3.18 -7.99
C VAL A 29 -1.85 3.20 -6.97
N LYS A 30 -3.09 3.34 -7.44
CA LYS A 30 -4.26 3.32 -6.56
C LYS A 30 -4.45 1.92 -5.95
N ALA A 31 -4.24 0.84 -6.71
CA ALA A 31 -4.35 -0.52 -6.21
C ALA A 31 -3.30 -0.82 -5.13
N ASP A 32 -2.04 -0.44 -5.35
CA ASP A 32 -0.97 -0.61 -4.37
C ASP A 32 -1.25 0.20 -3.09
N ALA A 33 -1.66 1.46 -3.23
CA ALA A 33 -1.99 2.32 -2.08
C ALA A 33 -3.20 1.79 -1.27
N VAL A 34 -4.19 1.19 -1.95
CA VAL A 34 -5.31 0.53 -1.28
C VAL A 34 -4.83 -0.71 -0.53
N ALA A 35 -3.98 -1.55 -1.14
CA ALA A 35 -3.45 -2.75 -0.48
C ALA A 35 -2.66 -2.41 0.80
N ASP A 36 -1.82 -1.37 0.75
CA ASP A 36 -1.08 -0.87 1.92
C ASP A 36 -2.04 -0.40 3.02
N LEU A 37 -3.12 0.31 2.66
CA LEU A 37 -4.14 0.77 3.61
C LEU A 37 -4.81 -0.38 4.37
N PHE A 38 -5.12 -1.48 3.68
CA PHE A 38 -5.71 -2.68 4.31
C PHE A 38 -4.70 -3.39 5.23
N ALA A 39 -3.43 -3.46 4.84
CA ALA A 39 -2.37 -4.04 5.67
C ALA A 39 -2.18 -3.24 6.97
N ASP A 40 -2.08 -1.91 6.87
CA ASP A 40 -1.97 -1.01 8.02
C ASP A 40 -3.19 -1.14 8.96
N PHE A 41 -4.39 -1.26 8.41
CA PHE A 41 -5.61 -1.45 9.19
C PHE A 41 -5.61 -2.79 9.93
N ALA A 42 -5.18 -3.87 9.28
CA ALA A 42 -5.07 -5.18 9.90
C ALA A 42 -4.05 -5.19 11.04
N THR A 43 -2.89 -4.54 10.86
CA THR A 43 -1.89 -4.36 11.92
C THR A 43 -2.44 -3.53 13.08
N ALA A 44 -3.07 -2.39 12.79
CA ALA A 44 -3.69 -1.55 13.82
C ALA A 44 -4.76 -2.29 14.63
N ARG A 45 -5.54 -3.15 13.97
CA ARG A 45 -6.54 -4.02 14.61
C ARG A 45 -5.88 -5.08 15.49
N ALA A 46 -4.83 -5.75 15.01
CA ALA A 46 -4.09 -6.75 15.77
C ALA A 46 -3.45 -6.15 17.04
N ASP A 47 -2.95 -4.91 16.93
CA ASP A 47 -2.33 -4.17 18.03
C ASP A 47 -3.36 -3.47 18.96
N GLY A 48 -4.66 -3.54 18.65
CA GLY A 48 -5.71 -2.87 19.42
C GLY A 48 -5.67 -1.34 19.36
N ARG A 49 -4.99 -0.78 18.35
CA ARG A 49 -4.80 0.66 18.16
C ARG A 49 -5.99 1.30 17.48
N SER A 50 -7.06 1.52 18.25
CA SER A 50 -8.29 2.15 17.77
C SER A 50 -8.08 3.57 17.22
N ASP A 51 -7.07 4.29 17.72
CA ASP A 51 -6.66 5.60 17.23
C ASP A 51 -6.17 5.55 15.77
N LEU A 52 -5.33 4.56 15.44
CA LEU A 52 -4.87 4.34 14.07
C LEU A 52 -5.99 3.84 13.17
N MET A 53 -6.82 2.92 13.66
CA MET A 53 -7.95 2.43 12.88
C MET A 53 -8.88 3.58 12.46
N GLN A 54 -9.09 4.56 13.35
CA GLN A 54 -9.89 5.74 13.02
C GLN A 54 -9.19 6.66 12.01
N LEU A 55 -7.89 6.92 12.18
CA LEU A 55 -7.11 7.69 11.22
C LEU A 55 -7.12 7.07 9.81
N ILE A 56 -7.00 5.73 9.75
CA ILE A 56 -7.03 4.98 8.49
C ILE A 56 -8.41 5.08 7.83
N ARG A 57 -9.51 4.97 8.60
CA ARG A 57 -10.86 5.18 8.07
C ARG A 57 -11.08 6.60 7.55
N ASP A 58 -10.61 7.61 8.27
CA ASP A 58 -10.71 9.00 7.85
C ASP A 58 -9.94 9.22 6.52
N HIS A 59 -8.77 8.61 6.39
CA HIS A 59 -8.00 8.63 5.15
C HIS A 59 -8.70 7.87 4.01
N ALA A 60 -9.26 6.69 4.28
CA ALA A 60 -10.02 5.91 3.33
C ALA A 60 -11.22 6.70 2.80
N TYR A 61 -11.97 7.34 3.69
CA TYR A 61 -13.13 8.17 3.33
C TYR A 61 -12.76 9.34 2.41
N ALA A 62 -11.58 9.93 2.61
CA ALA A 62 -11.08 11.01 1.77
C ALA A 62 -10.68 10.55 0.36
N ILE A 63 -10.32 9.27 0.19
CA ILE A 63 -10.00 8.66 -1.11
C ILE A 63 -11.27 8.21 -1.82
N ASP A 64 -12.07 7.40 -1.14
CA ASP A 64 -13.31 6.81 -1.62
C ASP A 64 -14.17 6.36 -0.43
N PRO A 65 -15.36 6.94 -0.21
CA PRO A 65 -16.24 6.53 0.88
C PRO A 65 -16.59 5.04 0.89
N ALA A 66 -16.65 4.38 -0.27
CA ALA A 66 -16.93 2.94 -0.35
C ALA A 66 -15.79 2.09 0.26
N LEU A 67 -14.56 2.62 0.30
CA LEU A 67 -13.40 1.93 0.83
C LEU A 67 -13.48 1.73 2.35
N VAL A 68 -14.25 2.59 3.05
CA VAL A 68 -14.51 2.45 4.48
C VAL A 68 -15.35 1.21 4.76
N ASP A 69 -16.39 0.98 3.95
CA ASP A 69 -17.24 -0.21 4.06
C ASP A 69 -16.43 -1.48 3.76
N GLU A 70 -15.53 -1.42 2.79
CA GLU A 70 -14.61 -2.52 2.49
C GLU A 70 -13.65 -2.80 3.66
N LEU A 71 -13.06 -1.78 4.28
CA LEU A 71 -12.20 -1.91 5.47
C LEU A 71 -12.93 -2.51 6.68
N ASP A 72 -14.16 -2.07 6.94
CA ASP A 72 -14.96 -2.58 8.06
C ASP A 72 -15.45 -4.02 7.81
N GLY A 73 -15.68 -4.38 6.54
CA GLY A 73 -16.02 -5.75 6.13
C GLY A 73 -14.82 -6.68 5.93
N PHE A 74 -13.59 -6.15 6.00
CA PHE A 74 -12.37 -6.91 5.76
C PHE A 74 -12.01 -7.77 6.98
N ASP A 75 -12.05 -9.09 6.79
CA ASP A 75 -11.69 -10.10 7.79
C ASP A 75 -10.51 -10.93 7.30
N TYR A 76 -9.40 -10.24 6.97
CA TYR A 76 -8.19 -10.92 6.56
C TYR A 76 -7.47 -11.43 7.81
N PRO A 77 -7.11 -12.73 7.90
CA PRO A 77 -6.26 -13.19 8.97
C PRO A 77 -4.94 -12.44 8.87
N ALA A 78 -4.63 -11.61 9.87
CA ALA A 78 -3.34 -10.93 9.95
C ALA A 78 -2.24 -11.98 9.75
N ALA A 79 -1.42 -11.79 8.72
CA ALA A 79 -0.34 -12.71 8.40
C ALA A 79 0.59 -12.78 9.62
N ALA A 80 0.60 -13.95 10.26
CA ALA A 80 1.42 -14.28 11.41
C ALA A 80 2.91 -14.39 11.05
#